data_AF-A0A377M249-F1
#
_entry.id   AF-A0A377M249-F1
#
_cell.length_a   1.000
_cell.length_b   1.000
_cell.length_c   1.000
_cell.angle_alpha   90.00
_cell.angle_beta   90.00
_cell.angle_gamma   90.00
#
_symmetry.space_group_name_H-M   'P 1'
#
loop_
_entity.id
_entity.type
_entity.pdbx_description
1 polymer ?
#
loop_
_entity_poly.entity_id
_entity_poly.type
_entity_poly.pdbx_seq_one_letter_code
_entity_poly.pdbx_strand_id
1 'polypeptide(L)'
;MFMMLGFHPAFAQILFRIADSSVIPLAPVSPFVPLFLGFLQRYKPEAKLGTYYSLVLPYPLIFLGVWLVMLVAWYLVGLPIGPGIYPRLN
;
A
#
# COMPACT_ATOMS: atom_id res chain seq x y z
N MET A 1 1.14 -11.75 -17.60
CA MET A 1 1.47 -10.58 -18.45
C MET A 1 2.87 -10.04 -18.15
N PHE A 2 3.21 -9.63 -16.91
CA PHE A 2 4.56 -9.12 -16.60
C PHE A 2 5.72 -10.10 -16.86
N MET A 3 5.48 -11.42 -16.74
CA MET A 3 6.48 -12.43 -17.13
C MET A 3 6.83 -12.38 -18.62
N MET A 4 5.87 -12.05 -19.50
CA MET A 4 6.14 -11.89 -20.94
C MET A 4 7.02 -10.65 -21.22
N LEU A 5 7.10 -9.72 -20.26
CA LEU A 5 8.00 -8.57 -20.29
C LEU A 5 9.35 -8.88 -19.59
N GLY A 6 9.60 -10.14 -19.21
CA GLY A 6 10.84 -10.58 -18.57
C GLY A 6 10.89 -10.33 -17.06
N PHE A 7 9.79 -9.97 -16.39
CA PHE A 7 9.78 -9.80 -14.93
C PHE A 7 9.44 -11.10 -14.19
N HIS A 8 10.14 -11.35 -13.09
CA HIS A 8 9.87 -12.50 -12.23
C HIS A 8 8.49 -12.33 -11.56
N PRO A 9 7.64 -13.38 -11.46
CA PRO A 9 6.30 -13.26 -10.88
C PRO A 9 6.31 -12.76 -9.43
N ALA A 10 7.34 -13.11 -8.65
CA ALA A 10 7.51 -12.58 -7.29
C ALA A 10 7.69 -11.04 -7.27
N PHE A 11 8.28 -10.45 -8.32
CA PHE A 11 8.37 -8.99 -8.41
C PHE A 11 6.99 -8.36 -8.56
N ALA A 12 6.15 -8.91 -9.44
CA ALA A 12 4.77 -8.46 -9.59
C ALA A 12 3.96 -8.62 -8.29
N GLN A 13 4.21 -9.68 -7.52
CA GLN A 13 3.59 -9.88 -6.21
C GLN A 13 4.02 -8.81 -5.19
N ILE A 14 5.30 -8.42 -5.17
CA ILE A 14 5.78 -7.32 -4.30
C ILE A 14 5.06 -6.02 -4.65
N LEU A 15 4.97 -5.68 -5.94
CA LEU A 15 4.24 -4.48 -6.39
C LEU A 15 2.78 -4.52 -5.92
N PHE A 16 2.11 -5.66 -6.06
CA PHE A 16 0.74 -5.83 -5.58
C PHE A 16 0.62 -5.61 -4.07
N ARG A 17 1.51 -6.21 -3.27
CA ARG A 17 1.48 -6.06 -1.79
C ARG A 17 1.73 -4.63 -1.34
N ILE A 18 2.63 -3.92 -2.01
CA ILE A 18 2.88 -2.49 -1.75
C ILE A 18 1.62 -1.67 -2.00
N ALA A 19 0.99 -1.87 -3.16
CA ALA A 19 -0.22 -1.13 -3.51
C ALA A 19 -1.38 -1.44 -2.56
N ASP A 20 -1.65 -2.73 -2.33
CA ASP A 20 -2.76 -3.20 -1.47
C ASP A 20 -2.63 -2.65 -0.04
N SER A 21 -1.44 -2.79 0.57
CA SER A 21 -1.20 -2.29 1.94
C SER A 21 -1.37 -0.79 2.09
N SER A 22 -1.09 -0.02 1.04
CA SER A 22 -1.17 1.44 1.08
C SER A 22 -2.61 1.94 1.08
N VAL A 23 -3.54 1.25 0.43
CA VAL A 23 -4.91 1.75 0.19
C VAL A 23 -5.97 1.19 1.13
N ILE A 24 -5.67 0.16 1.93
CA ILE A 24 -6.60 -0.42 2.92
C ILE A 24 -7.33 0.62 3.79
N PRO A 25 -6.67 1.66 4.34
CA PRO A 25 -7.36 2.65 5.18
C PRO A 25 -8.45 3.46 4.46
N LEU A 26 -8.41 3.50 3.13
CA LEU A 26 -9.37 4.21 2.28
C LEU A 26 -10.53 3.33 1.81
N ALA A 27 -10.50 2.02 2.08
CA ALA A 27 -11.51 1.08 1.60
C ALA A 27 -12.87 1.36 2.27
N PRO A 28 -13.89 1.85 1.52
CA PRO A 28 -15.17 2.27 2.10
C PRO A 28 -16.00 1.11 2.66
N VAL A 29 -15.79 -0.08 2.11
CA VAL A 29 -16.45 -1.33 2.49
C VAL A 29 -15.67 -2.11 3.55
N SER A 30 -14.61 -1.53 4.10
CA SER A 30 -13.84 -2.21 5.15
C SER A 30 -14.72 -2.42 6.39
N PRO A 31 -14.76 -3.65 6.94
CA PRO A 31 -15.59 -3.96 8.12
C PRO A 31 -15.15 -3.19 9.36
N PHE A 32 -13.94 -2.59 9.34
CA PHE A 32 -13.41 -1.80 10.44
C PHE A 32 -13.82 -0.32 10.40
N VAL A 33 -14.43 0.16 9.31
CA VAL A 33 -14.82 1.58 9.17
C VAL A 33 -15.78 2.03 10.28
N PRO A 34 -16.85 1.29 10.64
CA PRO A 34 -17.71 1.67 11.76
C PRO A 34 -16.98 1.70 13.10
N LEU A 35 -16.03 0.78 13.32
CA LEU A 35 -15.21 0.73 14.54
C LEU A 35 -14.33 1.99 14.67
N PHE A 36 -13.61 2.34 13.60
CA PHE A 36 -12.76 3.54 13.61
C PHE A 36 -13.57 4.83 13.73
N LEU A 37 -14.73 4.90 13.07
CA LEU A 37 -15.63 6.05 13.19
C LEU A 37 -16.15 6.17 14.63
N GLY A 38 -16.53 5.06 15.28
CA GLY A 38 -16.94 5.06 16.69
C GLY A 38 -15.84 5.55 17.63
N PHE A 39 -14.58 5.13 17.40
CA PHE A 39 -13.45 5.67 18.17
C PHE A 39 -13.22 7.16 17.91
N LEU A 40 -13.36 7.63 16.67
CA LEU A 40 -13.25 9.05 16.35
C LEU A 40 -14.37 9.87 17.00
N GLN A 41 -15.60 9.35 16.99
CA GLN A 41 -16.77 9.99 17.60
C GLN A 41 -16.66 10.14 19.13
N ARG A 42 -15.88 9.28 19.78
CA ARG A 42 -15.57 9.43 21.22
C ARG A 42 -14.84 10.75 21.54
N TYR A 43 -14.03 11.25 20.61
CA TYR A 43 -13.29 12.50 20.77
C TYR A 43 -13.92 13.67 20.00
N LYS A 44 -14.64 13.38 18.90
CA LYS A 44 -15.32 14.36 18.06
C LYS A 44 -16.73 13.86 17.70
N PRO A 45 -17.75 14.11 18.53
CA PRO A 45 -19.10 13.54 18.36
C PRO A 45 -19.74 13.79 16.99
N GLU A 46 -19.45 14.94 16.39
CA GLU A 46 -19.96 15.35 15.06
C GLU A 46 -19.23 14.67 13.87
N ALA A 47 -18.23 13.83 14.14
CA ALA A 47 -17.44 13.20 13.09
C ALA A 47 -18.29 12.24 12.26
N LYS A 48 -18.15 12.34 10.93
CA LYS A 48 -18.77 11.46 9.93
C LYS A 48 -17.68 10.78 9.10
N LEU A 49 -18.07 9.90 8.18
CA LEU A 49 -17.16 9.25 7.24
C LEU A 49 -16.27 10.26 6.49
N GLY A 50 -16.82 11.40 6.07
CA GLY A 50 -16.03 12.45 5.41
C GLY A 50 -14.91 13.00 6.29
N THR A 51 -15.16 13.19 7.59
CA THR A 51 -14.14 13.63 8.56
C THR A 51 -13.06 12.57 8.72
N TYR A 52 -13.45 11.31 8.85
CA TYR A 52 -12.53 10.18 8.93
C TYR A 52 -11.61 10.09 7.70
N TYR A 53 -12.18 10.05 6.49
CA TYR A 53 -11.37 9.95 5.27
C TYR A 53 -10.49 11.17 5.03
N SER A 54 -10.95 12.38 5.37
CA SER A 54 -10.13 13.59 5.26
C SER A 54 -8.89 13.53 6.18
N LEU A 55 -9.05 12.96 7.39
CA LEU A 55 -7.95 12.79 8.33
C LEU A 55 -7.00 11.66 7.91
N VAL A 56 -7.53 10.59 7.32
CA VAL A 56 -6.75 9.40 6.94
C VAL A 56 -6.05 9.56 5.59
N LEU A 57 -6.60 10.35 4.66
CA LEU A 57 -6.09 10.52 3.29
C LEU A 57 -4.57 10.77 3.15
N PRO A 58 -3.91 11.64 3.95
CA PRO A 58 -2.48 11.88 3.77
C PRO A 58 -1.61 10.65 4.06
N TYR A 59 -2.05 9.73 4.91
CA TYR A 59 -1.23 8.59 5.34
C TYR A 59 -0.97 7.59 4.19
N PRO A 60 -1.98 7.05 3.48
CA PRO A 60 -1.82 6.24 2.27
C PRO A 60 -0.90 6.85 1.23
N LEU A 61 -1.02 8.17 0.99
CA LEU A 61 -0.27 8.86 -0.06
C LEU A 61 1.21 8.93 0.28
N ILE A 62 1.55 9.31 1.51
CA ILE A 62 2.94 9.35 1.98
C ILE A 62 3.51 7.94 2.04
N PHE A 63 2.75 6.98 2.59
CA PHE A 63 3.19 5.60 2.71
C PHE A 63 3.47 4.95 1.36
N LEU A 64 2.57 5.13 0.39
CA LEU A 64 2.77 4.67 -0.99
C LEU A 64 4.00 5.34 -1.61
N GLY A 65 4.16 6.65 -1.43
CA GLY A 65 5.32 7.39 -1.93
C GLY A 65 6.64 6.83 -1.39
N VAL A 66 6.74 6.61 -0.08
CA VAL A 66 7.92 6.01 0.56
C VAL A 66 8.18 4.60 0.02
N TRP A 67 7.14 3.77 -0.10
CA TRP A 67 7.29 2.42 -0.64
C TRP A 67 7.76 2.39 -2.09
N LEU A 68 7.23 3.29 -2.93
CA LEU A 68 7.65 3.39 -4.33
C LEU A 68 9.11 3.84 -4.43
N VAL A 69 9.52 4.84 -3.64
CA VAL A 69 10.92 5.27 -3.57
C VAL A 69 11.83 4.11 -3.16
N MET A 70 11.44 3.36 -2.13
CA MET A 70 12.22 2.21 -1.67
C MET A 70 12.27 1.10 -2.72
N LEU A 71 11.17 0.78 -3.40
CA LEU A 71 11.11 -0.22 -4.46
C LEU A 71 12.02 0.17 -5.64
N VAL A 72 11.96 1.42 -6.07
CA VAL A 72 12.81 1.94 -7.16
C VAL A 72 14.28 1.88 -6.75
N ALA A 73 14.62 2.36 -5.56
CA ALA A 73 15.98 2.26 -5.05
C ALA A 73 16.47 0.81 -4.99
N TRP A 74 15.67 -0.11 -4.48
CA TRP A 74 15.99 -1.54 -4.38
C TRP A 74 16.24 -2.17 -5.75
N TYR A 75 15.38 -1.84 -6.73
CA TYR A 75 15.49 -2.29 -8.11
C TYR A 75 16.77 -1.74 -8.79
N LEU A 76 17.11 -0.47 -8.56
CA LEU A 76 18.30 0.16 -9.15
C LEU A 76 19.62 -0.37 -8.57
N VAL A 77 19.64 -0.72 -7.27
CA VAL A 77 20.81 -1.35 -6.64
C VAL A 77 20.97 -2.81 -7.11
N GLY A 78 19.94 -3.42 -7.70
CA GLY A 78 20.01 -4.78 -8.22
C GLY A 78 19.98 -5.85 -7.14
N LEU A 79 19.40 -5.53 -5.97
CA LEU A 79 19.30 -6.48 -4.86
C LEU A 79 18.31 -7.60 -5.16
N PRO A 80 18.53 -8.82 -4.64
CA PRO A 80 17.58 -9.90 -4.76
C PRO A 80 16.27 -9.55 -4.02
N ILE A 81 15.14 -9.93 -4.61
CA ILE A 81 13.81 -9.76 -4.03
C ILE A 81 13.43 -10.92 -3.07
N GLY A 82 14.21 -11.99 -3.10
CA GLY A 82 14.11 -13.16 -2.22
C GLY A 82 15.35 -14.04 -2.38
N PRO A 83 15.48 -15.14 -1.61
CA PRO A 83 16.66 -16.01 -1.68
C PRO A 83 16.90 -16.53 -3.10
N GLY A 84 17.94 -16.02 -3.77
CA GLY A 84 18.26 -16.38 -5.15
C GLY A 84 17.30 -15.85 -6.23
N ILE A 85 16.36 -14.97 -5.88
CA ILE A 85 15.35 -14.44 -6.81
C ILE A 85 15.62 -12.97 -7.09
N TYR A 86 15.69 -12.61 -8.37
CA TYR A 86 15.89 -11.23 -8.83
C TYR A 86 14.63 -10.68 -9.52
N PRO A 87 14.50 -9.34 -9.65
CA PRO A 87 13.34 -8.72 -10.30
C PRO A 87 13.07 -9.18 -11.74
N ARG A 88 14.11 -9.51 -12.51
CA ARG A 88 14.00 -10.00 -13.88
C ARG A 88 14.30 -11.50 -13.96
N LEU A 89 13.69 -12.13 -14.96
CA LEU A 89 13.98 -13.49 -15.43
C LEU A 89 15.24 -13.42 -16.30
N ASN A 90 16.41 -13.39 -15.66
CA ASN A 90 17.70 -13.62 -16.33
C ASN A 90 18.17 -15.03 -16.01
#